data_AF-A0A6C0PAV7-F1
#
_entry.id   AF-A0A6C0PAV7-F1
#
_cell.length_a   1.000
_cell.length_b   1.000
_cell.length_c   1.000
_cell.angle_alpha   90.00
_cell.angle_beta   90.00
_cell.angle_gamma   90.00
#
_symmetry.space_group_name_H-M   'P 1'
#
loop_
_entity.id
_entity.type
_entity.pdbx_description
1 polymer ?
#
loop_
_entity_poly.entity_id
_entity_poly.type
_entity_poly.pdbx_seq_one_letter_code
_entity_poly.pdbx_strand_id
1 'polypeptide(L)'
;MATSRQIQKWKNKYDDVYKVPVLEFEFYFRPLGREEYRQVIIQDLPIGDFQEAICAAAMLEPADFDFGHGRAGFAETLCDLILDASGLHMGQAQQILNEFREEMMVFDNQVDCLIKEAFPEYKIEDIGNWTVPKTMWHAARAEYVLQVLRGIPIIPIDQQAQAILAQQKGQQPPQQPQPQKQPMMSPQERAMNSPLARPEEPPAPRRPVERGNGPQRSQLSEEETMRMLTQSMASHPQGGQQIDPARENNPAGDMFPELSWFTSEEQLKGEFD
;
A
#
# COMPACT_ATOMS: atom_id res chain seq x y z
N MET A 1 4.59 40.76 12.69
CA MET A 1 4.09 39.68 13.57
C MET A 1 2.57 39.68 13.50
N ALA A 2 1.96 38.54 13.18
CA ALA A 2 0.51 38.41 13.05
C ALA A 2 -0.19 38.64 14.39
N THR A 3 -1.30 39.39 14.37
CA THR A 3 -2.11 39.64 15.58
C THR A 3 -3.00 38.43 15.88
N SER A 4 -3.33 38.16 17.15
CA SER A 4 -4.23 37.04 17.53
C SER A 4 -5.58 37.03 16.77
N ARG A 5 -6.12 38.22 16.47
CA ARG A 5 -7.34 38.38 15.66
C ARG A 5 -7.18 37.89 14.21
N GLN A 6 -5.98 38.03 13.65
CA GLN A 6 -5.67 37.63 12.28
C GLN A 6 -5.50 36.11 12.19
N ILE A 7 -4.82 35.52 13.17
CA ILE A 7 -4.72 34.06 13.30
C ILE A 7 -6.12 33.42 13.41
N GLN A 8 -7.02 34.01 14.21
CA GLN A 8 -8.38 33.49 14.33
C GLN A 8 -9.16 33.55 13.01
N LYS A 9 -8.98 34.62 12.22
CA LYS A 9 -9.60 34.73 10.89
C LYS A 9 -9.11 33.64 9.94
N TRP A 10 -7.82 33.31 9.97
CA TRP A 10 -7.26 32.25 9.14
C TRP A 10 -7.76 30.88 9.57
N LYS A 11 -7.78 30.58 10.87
CA LYS A 11 -8.34 29.32 11.40
C LYS A 11 -9.80 29.13 11.01
N ASN A 12 -10.60 30.19 11.05
CA ASN A 12 -12.00 30.12 10.61
C ASN A 12 -12.16 29.91 9.10
N LYS A 13 -11.12 30.13 8.29
CA LYS A 13 -11.17 30.05 6.82
C LYS A 13 -10.54 28.76 6.27
N TYR A 14 -9.45 28.30 6.88
CA TYR A 14 -8.61 27.23 6.36
C TYR A 14 -8.54 26.00 7.27
N ASP A 15 -9.32 26.00 8.36
CA ASP A 15 -9.32 25.03 9.46
C ASP A 15 -7.97 24.96 10.20
N ASP A 16 -6.92 24.53 9.49
CA ASP A 16 -5.57 24.37 10.01
C ASP A 16 -4.63 25.51 9.56
N VAL A 17 -3.86 26.00 10.52
CA VAL A 17 -2.85 27.05 10.32
C VAL A 17 -1.62 26.72 11.14
N TYR A 18 -0.48 26.66 10.47
CA TYR A 18 0.80 26.33 11.05
C TYR A 18 1.65 27.57 11.23
N LYS A 19 2.44 27.59 12.30
CA LYS A 19 3.44 28.62 12.57
C LYS A 19 4.80 27.95 12.64
N VAL A 20 5.73 28.40 11.81
CA VAL A 20 7.10 27.88 11.80
C VAL A 20 8.10 29.03 11.90
N PRO A 21 8.97 29.04 12.93
CA PRO A 21 10.11 29.93 12.97
C PRO A 21 11.23 29.38 12.07
N VAL A 22 11.65 30.15 11.07
CA VAL A 22 12.80 29.82 10.24
C VAL A 22 13.80 30.96 10.35
N LEU A 23 14.92 30.70 11.01
CA LEU A 23 15.95 31.69 11.33
C LEU A 23 15.37 32.87 12.13
N GLU A 24 15.39 34.08 11.55
CA GLU A 24 14.91 35.32 12.17
C GLU A 24 13.47 35.67 11.78
N PHE A 25 12.84 34.84 10.93
CA PHE A 25 11.50 35.08 10.41
C PHE A 25 10.50 34.09 11.01
N GLU A 26 9.28 34.58 11.23
CA GLU A 26 8.14 33.74 11.58
C GLU A 26 7.22 33.62 10.36
N PHE A 27 7.05 32.40 9.88
CA PHE A 27 6.14 32.10 8.78
C PHE A 27 4.84 31.50 9.30
N TYR A 28 3.75 31.91 8.69
CA TYR A 28 2.44 31.31 8.88
C TYR A 28 1.96 30.77 7.54
N PHE A 29 1.61 29.49 7.50
CA PHE A 29 1.11 28.85 6.29
C PHE A 29 -0.09 27.96 6.61
N ARG A 30 -0.79 27.56 5.57
CA ARG A 30 -1.90 26.60 5.61
C ARG A 30 -1.55 25.37 4.77
N PRO A 31 -2.19 24.22 5.00
CA PRO A 31 -2.06 23.10 4.08
C PRO A 31 -2.68 23.46 2.72
N LEU A 32 -2.13 22.86 1.66
CA LEU A 32 -2.61 22.98 0.29
C LEU A 32 -3.73 21.98 0.03
N GLY A 33 -4.73 22.44 -0.72
CA GLY A 33 -5.74 21.54 -1.26
C GLY A 33 -5.21 20.74 -2.46
N ARG A 34 -5.85 19.60 -2.74
CA ARG A 34 -5.55 18.75 -3.91
C ARG A 34 -5.58 19.53 -5.23
N GLU A 35 -6.52 20.46 -5.37
CA GLU A 35 -6.66 21.31 -6.56
C GLU A 35 -5.46 22.23 -6.75
N GLU A 36 -5.07 22.93 -5.71
CA GLU A 36 -3.98 23.91 -5.74
C GLU A 36 -2.65 23.23 -6.06
N TYR A 37 -2.39 22.09 -5.42
CA TYR A 37 -1.21 21.28 -5.72
C TYR A 37 -1.17 20.83 -7.18
N ARG A 38 -2.31 20.37 -7.72
CA ARG A 38 -2.40 19.95 -9.12
C ARG A 38 -2.11 21.10 -10.08
N GLN A 39 -2.60 22.30 -9.79
CA GLN A 39 -2.33 23.48 -10.61
C GLN A 39 -0.83 23.82 -10.64
N VAL A 40 -0.09 23.59 -9.56
CA VAL A 40 1.36 23.78 -9.52
C VAL A 40 2.08 22.69 -10.32
N ILE A 41 1.68 21.42 -10.18
CA ILE A 41 2.28 20.30 -10.92
C ILE A 41 2.09 20.43 -12.43
N ILE A 42 0.90 20.83 -12.90
CA ILE A 42 0.60 20.95 -14.33
C ILE A 42 1.53 21.95 -15.04
N GLN A 43 2.12 22.89 -14.30
CA GLN A 43 3.05 23.87 -14.86
C GLN A 43 4.43 23.30 -15.19
N ASP A 44 4.75 22.07 -14.75
CA ASP A 44 6.02 21.36 -15.02
C ASP A 44 7.25 22.25 -14.76
N LEU A 45 7.24 22.92 -13.60
CA LEU A 45 8.27 23.86 -13.19
C LEU A 45 9.56 23.13 -12.78
N PRO A 46 10.74 23.73 -12.99
CA PRO A 46 11.98 23.21 -12.40
C PRO A 46 11.88 23.26 -10.87
N ILE A 47 12.66 22.42 -10.19
CA ILE A 47 12.52 22.17 -8.73
C ILE A 47 12.53 23.45 -7.87
N GLY A 48 13.35 24.45 -8.21
CA GLY A 48 13.39 25.73 -7.50
C GLY A 48 12.06 26.48 -7.64
N ASP A 49 11.66 26.75 -8.87
CA ASP A 49 10.40 27.44 -9.18
C ASP A 49 9.17 26.68 -8.64
N PHE A 50 9.22 25.34 -8.63
CA PHE A 50 8.20 24.50 -8.00
C PHE A 50 8.09 24.77 -6.49
N GLN A 51 9.21 24.76 -5.77
CA GLN A 51 9.24 25.04 -4.33
C GLN A 51 8.71 26.45 -4.03
N GLU A 52 9.08 27.43 -4.85
CA GLU A 52 8.59 28.80 -4.75
C GLU A 52 7.08 28.90 -5.00
N ALA A 53 6.56 28.20 -6.01
CA ALA A 53 5.14 28.16 -6.33
C ALA A 53 4.30 27.53 -5.19
N ILE A 54 4.79 26.44 -4.59
CA ILE A 54 4.15 25.82 -3.41
C ILE A 54 4.10 26.80 -2.25
N CYS A 55 5.22 27.46 -1.94
CA CYS A 55 5.28 28.45 -0.87
C CYS A 55 4.34 29.62 -1.13
N ALA A 56 4.32 30.17 -2.35
CA ALA A 56 3.45 31.27 -2.72
C ALA A 56 1.95 30.94 -2.60
N ALA A 57 1.56 29.70 -2.90
CA ALA A 57 0.16 29.26 -2.80
C ALA A 57 -0.31 29.08 -1.33
N ALA A 58 0.58 28.65 -0.44
CA ALA A 58 0.26 28.27 0.94
C ALA A 58 0.56 29.36 1.98
N MET A 59 1.40 30.35 1.66
CA MET A 59 1.86 31.36 2.63
C MET A 59 0.74 32.32 3.02
N LEU A 60 0.61 32.58 4.32
CA LEU A 60 -0.32 33.56 4.88
C LEU A 60 0.41 34.81 5.38
N GLU A 61 1.58 34.63 6.00
CA GLU A 61 2.41 35.72 6.51
C GLU A 61 3.90 35.31 6.51
N PRO A 62 4.81 36.13 5.97
CA PRO A 62 4.55 37.38 5.24
C PRO A 62 3.89 37.10 3.88
N ALA A 63 2.82 37.82 3.55
CA ALA A 63 2.06 37.58 2.33
C ALA A 63 2.82 37.94 1.04
N ASP A 64 3.78 38.84 1.15
CA ASP A 64 4.61 39.40 0.08
C ASP A 64 6.07 38.96 0.17
N PHE A 65 6.34 37.83 0.84
CA PHE A 65 7.69 37.29 0.90
C PHE A 65 8.15 36.85 -0.49
N ASP A 66 9.24 37.46 -0.96
CA ASP A 66 9.84 37.14 -2.25
C ASP A 66 10.78 35.93 -2.10
N PHE A 67 10.30 34.75 -2.54
CA PHE A 67 11.10 33.53 -2.52
C PHE A 67 12.19 33.49 -3.60
N GLY A 68 12.00 34.19 -4.73
CA GLY A 68 12.93 34.19 -5.86
C GLY A 68 14.17 35.05 -5.64
N HIS A 69 14.06 36.13 -4.85
CA HIS A 69 15.21 36.96 -4.44
C HIS A 69 15.58 36.78 -2.97
N GLY A 70 14.94 35.83 -2.28
CA GLY A 70 15.18 35.52 -0.88
C GLY A 70 16.52 34.82 -0.63
N ARG A 71 16.81 34.54 0.65
CA ARG A 71 17.94 33.68 0.99
C ARG A 71 17.62 32.25 0.57
N ALA A 72 18.58 31.60 -0.09
CA ALA A 72 18.46 30.20 -0.49
C ALA A 72 18.11 29.29 0.71
N GLY A 73 17.30 28.26 0.45
CA GLY A 73 16.87 27.27 1.44
C GLY A 73 15.56 27.59 2.17
N PHE A 74 15.05 28.83 2.12
CA PHE A 74 13.72 29.14 2.67
C PHE A 74 12.61 28.41 1.90
N ALA A 75 12.60 28.53 0.57
CA ALA A 75 11.60 27.88 -0.27
C ALA A 75 11.65 26.36 -0.14
N GLU A 76 12.85 25.77 -0.12
CA GLU A 76 13.04 24.33 0.10
C GLU A 76 12.47 23.86 1.44
N THR A 77 12.86 24.51 2.55
CA THR A 77 12.43 24.13 3.90
C THR A 77 10.92 24.30 4.07
N LEU A 78 10.37 25.42 3.60
CA LEU A 78 8.94 25.71 3.73
C LEU A 78 8.10 24.82 2.83
N CYS A 79 8.55 24.55 1.60
CA CYS A 79 7.88 23.62 0.69
C CYS A 79 7.77 22.24 1.34
N ASP A 80 8.86 21.72 1.90
CA ASP A 80 8.87 20.40 2.57
C ASP A 80 7.85 20.33 3.72
N LEU A 81 7.81 21.38 4.56
CA LEU A 81 6.86 21.48 5.67
C LEU A 81 5.41 21.65 5.20
N ILE A 82 5.19 22.40 4.12
CA ILE A 82 3.86 22.58 3.54
C ILE A 82 3.36 21.26 2.96
N LEU A 83 4.19 20.53 2.21
CA LEU A 83 3.81 19.25 1.62
C LEU A 83 3.50 18.21 2.70
N ASP A 84 4.31 18.14 3.76
CA ASP A 84 4.09 17.27 4.91
C ASP A 84 2.77 17.58 5.62
N ALA A 85 2.54 18.85 5.96
CA ALA A 85 1.30 19.28 6.59
C ALA A 85 0.06 19.08 5.69
N SER A 86 0.26 19.04 4.37
CA SER A 86 -0.83 18.84 3.40
C SER A 86 -1.12 17.36 3.12
N GLY A 87 -0.30 16.42 3.62
CA GLY A 87 -0.43 15.01 3.26
C GLY A 87 -0.03 14.70 1.82
N LEU A 88 0.82 15.54 1.21
CA LEU A 88 1.21 15.51 -0.20
C LEU A 88 2.65 15.03 -0.41
N HIS A 89 3.30 14.48 0.62
CA HIS A 89 4.57 13.78 0.46
C HIS A 89 4.36 12.37 -0.06
N MET A 90 5.38 11.88 -0.77
CA MET A 90 5.37 10.58 -1.43
C MET A 90 4.92 9.44 -0.50
N GLY A 91 3.72 8.92 -0.75
CA GLY A 91 3.12 7.79 -0.03
C GLY A 91 2.39 8.15 1.26
N GLN A 92 2.45 9.42 1.69
CA GLN A 92 1.77 9.90 2.89
C GLN A 92 0.25 9.85 2.71
N ALA A 93 -0.27 10.21 1.55
CA ALA A 93 -1.69 10.09 1.25
C ALA A 93 -2.22 8.65 1.41
N GLN A 94 -1.42 7.65 1.02
CA GLN A 94 -1.78 6.25 1.20
C GLN A 94 -1.74 5.83 2.67
N GLN A 95 -0.76 6.33 3.44
CA GLN A 95 -0.68 6.09 4.88
C GLN A 95 -1.90 6.69 5.60
N ILE A 96 -2.20 7.97 5.35
CA ILE A 96 -3.37 8.66 5.89
C ILE A 96 -4.67 7.91 5.54
N LEU A 97 -4.80 7.47 4.28
CA LEU A 97 -5.96 6.68 3.86
C LEU A 97 -6.06 5.34 4.62
N ASN A 98 -4.94 4.68 4.86
CA ASN A 98 -4.93 3.43 5.62
C ASN A 98 -5.29 3.66 7.08
N GLU A 99 -4.84 4.75 7.70
CA GLU A 99 -5.24 5.15 9.05
C GLU A 99 -6.76 5.34 9.13
N PHE A 100 -7.36 6.10 8.20
CA PHE A 100 -8.81 6.26 8.15
C PHE A 100 -9.56 4.95 7.85
N ARG A 101 -8.98 4.03 7.07
CA ARG A 101 -9.57 2.69 6.86
C ARG A 101 -9.56 1.86 8.15
N GLU A 102 -8.53 1.98 8.97
CA GLU A 102 -8.48 1.33 10.27
C GLU A 102 -9.52 1.93 11.22
N GLU A 103 -9.71 3.24 11.21
CA GLU A 103 -10.79 3.90 11.97
C GLU A 103 -12.17 3.44 11.53
N MET A 104 -12.37 3.17 10.23
CA MET A 104 -13.60 2.61 9.71
C MET A 104 -13.90 1.19 10.22
N MET A 105 -12.99 0.51 10.90
CA MET A 105 -13.28 -0.77 11.57
C MET A 105 -14.12 -0.58 12.84
N VAL A 106 -14.24 0.65 13.35
CA VAL A 106 -15.09 1.00 14.48
C VAL A 106 -16.53 1.17 14.01
N PHE A 107 -17.46 0.44 14.64
CA PHE A 107 -18.88 0.44 14.27
C PHE A 107 -19.49 1.84 14.21
N ASP A 108 -19.19 2.71 15.18
CA ASP A 108 -19.75 4.06 15.24
C ASP A 108 -19.45 4.88 13.97
N ASN A 109 -18.24 4.75 13.41
CA ASN A 109 -17.86 5.41 12.15
C ASN A 109 -18.60 4.84 10.93
N GLN A 110 -18.98 3.56 10.97
CA GLN A 110 -19.72 2.90 9.89
C GLN A 110 -21.19 3.25 9.89
N VAL A 111 -21.76 3.51 11.06
CA VAL A 111 -23.20 3.79 11.20
C VAL A 111 -23.60 5.00 10.34
N ASP A 112 -22.74 6.00 10.26
CA ASP A 112 -22.99 7.19 9.45
C ASP A 112 -23.06 6.85 7.95
N CYS A 113 -22.14 6.02 7.46
CA CYS A 113 -22.16 5.51 6.08
C CYS A 113 -23.41 4.64 5.82
N LEU A 114 -23.78 3.80 6.78
CA LEU A 114 -24.94 2.93 6.68
C LEU A 114 -26.24 3.72 6.55
N ILE A 115 -26.41 4.73 7.42
CA ILE A 115 -27.56 5.64 7.40
C ILE A 115 -27.58 6.42 6.09
N LYS A 116 -26.43 6.94 5.63
CA LYS A 116 -26.34 7.71 4.38
C LYS A 116 -26.74 6.87 3.16
N GLU A 117 -26.34 5.61 3.11
CA GLU A 117 -26.68 4.69 2.00
C GLU A 117 -28.17 4.31 1.98
N ALA A 118 -28.76 4.12 3.16
CA ALA A 118 -30.19 3.86 3.29
C ALA A 118 -31.06 5.11 3.04
N PHE A 119 -30.57 6.28 3.44
CA PHE A 119 -31.26 7.58 3.43
C PHE A 119 -30.38 8.68 2.79
N PRO A 120 -30.32 8.73 1.45
CA PRO A 120 -29.47 9.68 0.73
C PRO A 120 -29.80 11.15 0.97
N GLU A 121 -30.99 11.46 1.50
CA GLU A 121 -31.46 12.81 1.81
C GLU A 121 -30.66 13.50 2.93
N TYR A 122 -30.04 12.74 3.84
CA TYR A 122 -29.22 13.30 4.91
C TYR A 122 -27.79 13.49 4.45
N LYS A 123 -27.15 14.60 4.84
CA LYS A 123 -25.71 14.79 4.62
C LYS A 123 -24.92 14.04 5.70
N ILE A 124 -23.75 13.52 5.35
CA ILE A 124 -22.96 12.71 6.28
C ILE A 124 -22.49 13.55 7.48
N GLU A 125 -22.15 14.81 7.24
CA GLU A 125 -21.74 15.78 8.26
C GLU A 125 -22.88 16.10 9.23
N ASP A 126 -24.13 16.07 8.76
CA ASP A 126 -25.29 16.31 9.61
C ASP A 126 -25.56 15.11 10.52
N ILE A 127 -25.30 13.88 10.06
CA ILE A 127 -25.49 12.64 10.82
C ILE A 127 -24.51 12.57 11.99
N GLY A 128 -23.23 12.92 11.76
CA GLY A 128 -22.20 12.93 12.82
C GLY A 128 -22.50 13.89 13.98
N ASN A 129 -23.40 14.86 13.79
CA ASN A 129 -23.86 15.78 14.84
C ASN A 129 -25.11 15.30 15.59
N TRP A 130 -25.64 14.11 15.29
CA TRP A 130 -26.84 13.59 15.95
C TRP A 130 -26.56 13.06 17.35
N THR A 131 -27.59 13.04 18.19
CA THR A 131 -27.51 12.36 19.48
C THR A 131 -27.52 10.85 19.25
N VAL A 132 -26.78 10.11 20.09
CA VAL A 132 -26.70 8.64 20.02
C VAL A 132 -28.08 7.95 19.88
N PRO A 133 -29.14 8.32 20.64
CA PRO A 133 -30.45 7.70 20.45
C PRO A 133 -31.04 7.91 19.06
N LYS A 134 -30.84 9.10 18.46
CA LYS A 134 -31.31 9.42 17.12
C LYS A 134 -30.53 8.63 16.07
N THR A 135 -29.21 8.57 16.21
CA THR A 135 -28.33 7.80 15.32
C THR A 135 -28.70 6.32 15.33
N MET A 136 -28.82 5.71 16.51
CA MET A 136 -29.18 4.28 16.64
C MET A 136 -30.58 3.97 16.10
N TRP A 137 -31.54 4.87 16.26
CA TRP A 137 -32.88 4.70 15.68
C TRP A 137 -32.85 4.70 14.15
N HIS A 138 -32.02 5.54 13.53
CA HIS A 138 -31.85 5.54 12.08
C HIS A 138 -31.01 4.34 11.61
N ALA A 139 -29.99 3.94 12.37
CA ALA A 139 -29.16 2.78 12.08
C ALA A 139 -30.01 1.50 12.01
N ALA A 140 -30.86 1.24 13.00
CA ALA A 140 -31.74 0.07 13.01
C ALA A 140 -32.71 0.04 11.81
N ARG A 141 -33.12 1.21 11.32
CA ARG A 141 -33.95 1.32 10.10
C ARG A 141 -33.13 1.14 8.84
N ALA A 142 -31.92 1.69 8.79
CA ALA A 142 -31.00 1.50 7.69
C ALA A 142 -30.66 0.02 7.51
N GLU A 143 -30.42 -0.71 8.60
CA GLU A 143 -30.23 -2.16 8.58
C GLU A 143 -31.41 -2.88 7.94
N TYR A 144 -32.63 -2.56 8.37
CA TYR A 144 -33.83 -3.15 7.78
C TYR A 144 -33.98 -2.82 6.29
N VAL A 145 -33.78 -1.57 5.90
CA VAL A 145 -33.88 -1.14 4.50
C VAL A 145 -32.86 -1.88 3.63
N LEU A 146 -31.62 -1.96 4.08
CA LEU A 146 -30.53 -2.54 3.30
C LEU A 146 -30.64 -4.07 3.25
N GLN A 147 -30.89 -4.74 4.39
CA GLN A 147 -31.00 -6.20 4.45
C GLN A 147 -32.30 -6.72 3.83
N VAL A 148 -33.43 -6.13 4.20
CA VAL A 148 -34.76 -6.69 3.87
C VAL A 148 -35.28 -6.15 2.54
N LEU A 149 -35.11 -4.85 2.28
CA LEU A 149 -35.68 -4.23 1.08
C LEU A 149 -34.72 -4.27 -0.11
N ARG A 150 -33.42 -4.10 0.11
CA ARG A 150 -32.40 -4.13 -0.96
C ARG A 150 -31.67 -5.47 -1.09
N GLY A 151 -31.82 -6.38 -0.13
CA GLY A 151 -31.16 -7.68 -0.14
C GLY A 151 -29.63 -7.62 0.05
N ILE A 152 -29.11 -6.52 0.61
CA ILE A 152 -27.68 -6.34 0.87
C ILE A 152 -27.36 -6.95 2.24
N PRO A 153 -26.56 -8.03 2.32
CA PRO A 153 -26.22 -8.64 3.59
C PRO A 153 -25.29 -7.73 4.38
N ILE A 154 -25.78 -7.12 5.46
CA ILE A 154 -24.93 -6.41 6.42
C ILE A 154 -24.39 -7.45 7.41
N ILE A 155 -23.09 -7.67 7.39
CA ILE A 155 -22.40 -8.51 8.37
C ILE A 155 -21.67 -7.56 9.34
N PRO A 156 -22.00 -7.57 10.64
CA PRO A 156 -21.26 -6.80 11.63
C PRO A 156 -19.79 -7.23 11.64
N ILE A 157 -18.85 -6.28 11.67
CA ILE A 157 -17.41 -6.57 11.64
C ILE A 157 -16.97 -7.48 12.81
N ASP A 158 -17.58 -7.34 13.99
CA ASP A 158 -17.32 -8.22 15.13
C ASP A 158 -17.54 -9.70 14.79
N GLN A 159 -18.53 -10.00 13.93
CA GLN A 159 -18.79 -11.36 13.47
C GLN A 159 -17.84 -11.79 12.35
N GLN A 160 -17.39 -10.88 11.47
CA GLN A 160 -16.36 -11.19 10.46
C GLN A 160 -15.01 -11.51 11.11
N ALA A 161 -14.58 -10.72 12.10
CA ALA A 161 -13.35 -10.98 12.85
C ALA A 161 -13.40 -12.36 13.54
N GLN A 162 -14.53 -12.70 14.17
CA GLN A 162 -14.74 -14.01 14.79
C GLN A 162 -14.80 -15.15 13.76
N ALA A 163 -15.39 -14.93 12.57
CA ALA A 163 -15.43 -15.92 11.50
C ALA A 163 -14.05 -16.23 10.91
N ILE A 164 -13.20 -15.20 10.74
CA ILE A 164 -11.81 -15.36 10.29
C ILE A 164 -10.99 -16.14 11.34
N LEU A 165 -11.16 -15.81 12.63
CA LEU A 165 -10.54 -16.55 13.75
C LEU A 165 -11.03 -18.02 13.84
N ALA A 166 -12.30 -18.27 13.56
CA ALA A 166 -12.86 -19.62 13.55
C ALA A 166 -12.34 -20.47 12.38
N GLN A 167 -12.14 -19.89 11.19
CA GLN A 167 -11.54 -20.59 10.06
C GLN A 167 -10.07 -20.95 10.29
N GLN A 168 -9.30 -20.08 10.97
CA GLN A 168 -7.91 -20.38 11.33
C GLN A 168 -7.81 -21.51 12.38
N LYS A 169 -8.79 -21.66 13.28
CA LYS A 169 -8.85 -22.79 14.22
C LYS A 169 -9.24 -24.13 13.57
N GLY A 170 -9.85 -24.11 12.37
CA GLY A 170 -10.26 -25.31 11.64
C GLY A 170 -9.16 -25.94 10.77
N GLN A 171 -8.03 -25.25 10.54
CA GLN A 171 -6.89 -25.75 9.78
C GLN A 171 -5.73 -26.16 10.69
N GLN A 172 -5.98 -27.04 11.66
CA GLN A 172 -4.88 -27.88 12.17
C GLN A 172 -4.63 -28.99 11.15
N PRO A 173 -3.41 -29.14 10.59
CA PRO A 173 -3.10 -30.29 9.76
C PRO A 173 -3.34 -31.59 10.55
N PRO A 174 -3.83 -32.66 9.92
CA PRO A 174 -4.04 -33.93 10.59
C PRO A 174 -2.74 -34.36 11.28
N GLN A 175 -2.83 -34.65 12.58
CA GLN A 175 -1.73 -35.16 13.39
C GLN A 175 -1.12 -36.36 12.66
N GLN A 176 0.12 -36.20 12.19
CA GLN A 176 0.91 -37.32 11.70
C GLN A 176 1.03 -38.36 12.83
N PRO A 177 0.84 -39.66 12.55
CA PRO A 177 1.02 -40.70 13.55
C PRO A 177 2.46 -40.60 14.08
N GLN A 178 2.59 -40.50 15.40
CA GLN A 178 3.89 -40.40 16.08
C GLN A 178 4.81 -41.54 15.62
N PRO A 179 6.06 -41.25 15.22
CA PRO A 179 7.02 -42.29 14.91
C PRO A 179 7.31 -43.10 16.18
N GLN A 180 7.11 -44.41 16.08
CA GLN A 180 7.47 -45.38 17.11
C GLN A 180 8.92 -45.14 17.54
N LYS A 181 9.12 -44.92 18.85
CA LYS A 181 10.45 -44.84 19.47
C LYS A 181 11.22 -46.11 19.12
N GLN A 182 12.15 -46.02 18.16
CA GLN A 182 13.14 -47.07 17.97
C GLN A 182 14.02 -47.13 19.23
N PRO A 183 14.29 -48.34 19.77
CA PRO A 183 15.16 -48.47 20.94
C PRO A 183 16.56 -47.95 20.60
N MET A 184 17.06 -47.01 21.41
CA MET A 184 18.43 -46.51 21.29
C MET A 184 19.42 -47.68 21.50
N MET A 185 20.14 -48.07 20.45
CA MET A 185 21.30 -48.94 20.55
C MET A 185 22.39 -48.30 21.42
N SER A 186 23.03 -49.11 22.24
CA SER A 186 24.10 -48.68 23.13
C SER A 186 25.34 -48.22 22.32
N PRO A 187 26.17 -47.31 22.87
CA PRO A 187 27.42 -46.90 22.23
C PRO A 187 28.37 -48.06 21.89
N GLN A 188 28.29 -49.18 22.62
CA GLN A 188 29.11 -50.37 22.41
C GLN A 188 28.68 -51.18 21.18
N GLU A 189 27.38 -51.32 20.92
CA GLU A 189 26.87 -51.99 19.71
C GLU A 189 27.19 -51.19 18.45
N ARG A 190 27.24 -49.86 18.56
CA ARG A 190 27.63 -48.99 17.43
C ARG A 190 29.12 -49.13 17.08
N ALA A 191 29.98 -49.44 18.05
CA ALA A 191 31.41 -49.65 17.83
C ALA A 191 31.70 -50.98 17.10
N MET A 192 30.94 -52.05 17.39
CA MET A 192 31.16 -53.36 16.77
C MET A 192 30.70 -53.43 15.31
N ASN A 193 29.74 -52.60 14.91
CA ASN A 193 29.24 -52.52 13.52
C ASN A 193 29.99 -51.50 12.65
N SER A 194 31.11 -50.95 13.13
CA SER A 194 31.92 -50.02 12.35
C SER A 194 32.68 -50.75 11.24
N PRO A 195 32.56 -50.34 9.96
CA PRO A 195 33.26 -50.95 8.83
C PRO A 195 34.79 -50.82 8.89
N LEU A 196 35.33 -50.11 9.88
CA LEU A 196 36.78 -50.02 10.17
C LEU A 196 37.33 -51.24 10.96
N ALA A 197 36.47 -52.14 11.44
CA ALA A 197 36.87 -53.32 12.22
C ALA A 197 37.20 -54.57 11.37
N ARG A 198 37.18 -54.47 10.03
CA ARG A 198 37.52 -55.57 9.12
C ARG A 198 38.74 -55.20 8.25
N PRO A 199 39.97 -55.53 8.68
CA PRO A 199 41.18 -55.25 7.92
C PRO A 199 41.53 -56.45 7.02
N GLU A 200 40.68 -56.82 6.07
CA GLU A 200 41.05 -57.79 5.02
C GLU A 200 40.34 -57.42 3.72
N GLU A 201 40.92 -56.47 2.98
CA GLU A 201 40.95 -56.50 1.51
C GLU A 201 41.93 -55.42 1.02
N PRO A 202 43.01 -55.79 0.29
CA PRO A 202 43.95 -54.83 -0.26
C PRO A 202 43.30 -54.00 -1.38
N PRO A 203 43.61 -52.69 -1.48
CA PRO A 203 43.02 -51.83 -2.49
C PRO A 203 43.42 -52.26 -3.90
N ALA A 204 42.42 -52.41 -4.77
CA ALA A 204 42.61 -52.78 -6.18
C ALA A 204 43.57 -51.81 -6.92
N PRO A 205 44.39 -52.33 -7.85
CA PRO A 205 45.40 -51.53 -8.54
C PRO A 205 44.79 -50.44 -9.42
N ARG A 206 45.32 -49.22 -9.28
CA ARG A 206 44.97 -48.06 -10.11
C ARG A 206 45.26 -48.36 -11.58
N ARG A 207 44.21 -48.37 -12.42
CA ARG A 207 44.38 -48.50 -13.87
C ARG A 207 44.93 -47.18 -14.46
N PRO A 208 45.80 -47.24 -15.48
CA PRO A 208 46.42 -46.06 -16.10
C PRO A 208 45.40 -45.20 -16.85
N VAL A 209 45.62 -43.90 -16.81
CA VAL A 209 44.87 -42.87 -17.55
C VAL A 209 45.27 -42.94 -19.03
N GLU A 210 44.41 -43.50 -19.87
CA GLU A 210 44.54 -43.37 -21.32
C GLU A 210 43.95 -42.03 -21.78
N ARG A 211 44.83 -41.18 -22.31
CA ARG A 211 44.47 -39.98 -23.08
C ARG A 211 44.09 -40.41 -24.49
N GLY A 212 42.90 -40.03 -24.95
CA GLY A 212 42.53 -40.17 -26.36
C GLY A 212 41.14 -39.65 -26.69
N ASN A 213 41.12 -38.51 -27.40
CA ASN A 213 40.08 -38.00 -28.31
C ASN A 213 38.66 -37.69 -27.77
N GLY A 214 38.34 -36.39 -27.67
CA GLY A 214 36.98 -35.93 -28.00
C GLY A 214 36.76 -35.89 -29.52
N PRO A 215 35.63 -35.37 -30.05
CA PRO A 215 34.33 -35.09 -29.45
C PRO A 215 33.18 -35.82 -30.17
N GLN A 216 32.05 -36.13 -29.50
CA GLN A 216 30.74 -36.18 -30.15
C GLN A 216 29.68 -35.63 -29.19
N ARG A 217 29.27 -34.37 -29.42
CA ARG A 217 28.00 -33.85 -28.92
C ARG A 217 26.89 -34.64 -29.60
N SER A 218 26.30 -35.60 -28.91
CA SER A 218 25.05 -36.21 -29.34
C SER A 218 23.99 -35.12 -29.40
N GLN A 219 23.44 -34.92 -30.58
CA GLN A 219 22.29 -34.07 -30.82
C GLN A 219 21.11 -34.69 -30.04
N LEU A 220 20.53 -33.90 -29.13
CA LEU A 220 19.24 -34.23 -28.53
C LEU A 220 18.23 -34.35 -29.67
N SER A 221 17.46 -35.44 -29.67
CA SER A 221 16.43 -35.65 -30.69
C SER A 221 15.35 -34.56 -30.56
N GLU A 222 14.78 -34.18 -31.71
CA GLU A 222 13.72 -33.17 -31.82
C GLU A 222 12.49 -33.51 -30.95
N GLU A 223 12.27 -34.81 -30.73
CA GLU A 223 11.19 -35.33 -29.90
C GLU A 223 11.44 -35.14 -28.40
N GLU A 224 12.70 -35.18 -27.97
CA GLU A 224 13.10 -34.99 -26.57
C GLU A 224 13.11 -33.50 -26.18
N THR A 225 13.46 -32.63 -27.14
CA THR A 225 13.32 -31.18 -26.98
C THR A 225 11.85 -30.74 -26.95
N MET A 226 10.98 -31.36 -27.76
CA MET A 226 9.55 -31.07 -27.75
C MET A 226 8.86 -31.53 -26.44
N ARG A 227 9.31 -32.64 -25.84
CA ARG A 227 8.82 -33.07 -24.51
C ARG A 227 9.20 -32.12 -23.39
N MET A 228 10.42 -31.58 -23.39
CA MET A 228 10.83 -30.57 -22.40
C MET A 228 10.04 -29.26 -22.55
N LEU A 229 9.72 -28.85 -23.79
CA LEU A 229 8.92 -27.65 -24.05
C LEU A 229 7.46 -27.83 -23.63
N THR A 230 6.89 -29.02 -23.84
CA THR A 230 5.50 -29.30 -23.45
C THR A 230 5.35 -29.39 -21.93
N GLN A 231 6.37 -29.89 -21.24
CA GLN A 231 6.38 -30.02 -19.79
C GLN A 231 6.55 -28.66 -19.07
N SER A 232 7.29 -27.72 -19.68
CA SER A 232 7.44 -26.36 -19.13
C SER A 232 6.20 -25.48 -19.34
N MET A 233 5.41 -25.72 -20.39
CA MET A 233 4.16 -24.97 -20.62
C MET A 233 2.99 -25.46 -19.76
N ALA A 234 2.98 -26.73 -19.34
CA ALA A 234 1.88 -27.29 -18.54
C ALA A 234 1.93 -26.94 -17.04
N SER A 235 3.02 -26.34 -16.55
CA SER A 235 3.26 -26.13 -15.12
C SER A 235 3.14 -24.67 -14.64
N HIS A 236 2.64 -23.74 -15.47
CA HIS A 236 2.37 -22.35 -15.07
C HIS A 236 1.03 -21.84 -15.65
N PRO A 237 -0.07 -21.81 -14.86
CA PRO A 237 -1.18 -20.91 -15.13
C PRO A 237 -1.10 -19.72 -14.18
N GLN A 238 -0.53 -18.60 -14.64
CA GLN A 238 -0.96 -17.21 -14.36
C GLN A 238 0.20 -16.23 -14.62
N GLY A 239 -0.07 -15.18 -15.40
CA GLY A 239 0.78 -13.99 -15.47
C GLY A 239 1.29 -13.60 -16.85
N GLY A 240 0.55 -13.84 -17.94
CA GLY A 240 0.84 -13.19 -19.21
C GLY A 240 0.48 -11.70 -19.14
N GLN A 241 1.49 -10.82 -19.08
CA GLN A 241 1.32 -9.39 -19.38
C GLN A 241 0.86 -9.25 -20.83
N GLN A 242 -0.39 -8.81 -21.03
CA GLN A 242 -0.80 -8.21 -22.29
C GLN A 242 -0.08 -6.87 -22.40
N ILE A 243 0.78 -6.74 -23.41
CA ILE A 243 1.35 -5.45 -23.80
C ILE A 243 0.28 -4.77 -24.66
N ASP A 244 -0.44 -3.83 -24.06
CA ASP A 244 -1.31 -2.91 -24.78
C ASP A 244 -0.47 -1.91 -25.59
N PRO A 245 -0.68 -1.79 -26.92
CA PRO A 245 0.05 -0.83 -27.75
C PRO A 245 -0.52 0.60 -27.66
N ALA A 246 -1.39 0.90 -26.68
CA ALA A 246 -1.99 2.22 -26.47
C ALA A 246 -1.36 3.01 -25.30
N ARG A 247 -0.21 2.58 -24.77
CA ARG A 247 0.50 3.33 -23.73
C ARG A 247 1.39 4.38 -24.38
N GLU A 248 0.79 5.53 -24.71
CA GLU A 248 1.55 6.76 -24.93
C GLU A 248 2.41 7.02 -23.69
N ASN A 249 3.71 7.20 -23.93
CA ASN A 249 4.70 7.53 -22.91
C ASN A 249 4.29 8.84 -22.22
N ASN A 250 3.79 8.73 -20.99
CA ASN A 250 3.58 9.88 -20.12
C ASN A 250 4.74 9.92 -19.10
N PRO A 251 5.84 10.67 -19.37
CA PRO A 251 7.00 10.71 -18.48
C PRO A 251 6.69 11.29 -17.10
N ALA A 252 5.54 11.95 -16.92
CA ALA A 252 5.08 12.45 -15.63
C ALA A 252 4.70 11.32 -14.64
N GLY A 253 4.28 10.15 -15.13
CA GLY A 253 3.84 9.04 -14.28
C GLY A 253 4.97 8.37 -13.50
N ASP A 254 6.20 8.42 -14.04
CA ASP A 254 7.39 7.85 -13.39
C ASP A 254 8.07 8.85 -12.43
N MET A 255 7.74 10.14 -12.51
CA MET A 255 8.29 11.18 -11.64
C MET A 255 7.42 11.46 -10.40
N PHE A 256 6.11 11.25 -10.47
CA PHE A 256 5.18 11.51 -9.36
C PHE A 256 4.11 10.40 -9.27
N PRO A 257 4.44 9.24 -8.65
CA PRO A 257 3.53 8.09 -8.57
C PRO A 257 2.23 8.37 -7.81
N GLU A 258 2.16 9.46 -7.05
CA GLU A 258 0.94 9.91 -6.35
C GLU A 258 -0.19 10.33 -7.28
N LEU A 259 0.13 10.69 -8.53
CA LEU A 259 -0.83 11.05 -9.55
C LEU A 259 -1.56 9.83 -10.16
N SER A 260 -1.05 8.61 -9.95
CA SER A 260 -1.69 7.38 -10.44
C SER A 260 -3.07 7.12 -9.82
N TRP A 261 -3.28 7.62 -8.60
CA TRP A 261 -4.58 7.62 -7.93
C TRP A 261 -5.61 8.51 -8.65
N PHE A 262 -5.17 9.63 -9.24
CA PHE A 262 -6.07 10.62 -9.85
C PHE A 262 -6.51 10.25 -11.27
N THR A 263 -5.65 9.58 -12.05
CA THR A 263 -6.01 9.05 -13.37
C THR A 263 -7.12 7.99 -13.31
N SER A 264 -7.24 7.30 -12.17
CA SER A 264 -8.31 6.32 -11.94
C SER A 264 -9.68 6.98 -11.74
N GLU A 265 -9.73 8.21 -11.20
CA GLU A 265 -10.96 8.97 -10.95
C GLU A 265 -11.53 9.58 -12.25
N GLU A 266 -10.66 9.92 -13.20
CA GLU A 266 -11.03 10.49 -14.50
C GLU A 266 -11.52 9.41 -15.49
N GLN A 267 -10.97 8.20 -15.43
CA GLN A 267 -11.46 7.04 -16.20
C GLN A 267 -12.85 6.56 -15.76
N LEU A 268 -13.21 6.75 -14.48
CA LEU A 268 -14.53 6.39 -13.95
C LEU A 268 -15.66 7.36 -14.36
N LYS A 269 -15.34 8.53 -14.91
CA LYS A 269 -16.32 9.50 -15.42
C LYS A 269 -16.64 9.35 -16.91
N GLY A 270 -15.91 8.49 -17.63
CA GLY A 270 -15.97 8.37 -19.07
C GLY A 270 -16.59 7.09 -19.59
N GLU A 271 -17.68 6.58 -19.02
CA GLU A 271 -18.44 5.46 -19.60
C GLU A 271 -19.86 5.37 -19.00
N PHE A 272 -20.66 6.42 -19.18
CA PHE A 272 -22.12 6.32 -19.08
C PHE A 272 -22.72 7.17 -20.19
N ASP A 273 -22.91 6.56 -21.35
CA ASP A 273 -23.83 6.99 -22.41
C ASP A 273 -24.91 5.92 -22.58
#